data_AF-A0A2V5W6C1-F1
#
_entry.id   AF-A0A2V5W6C1-F1
#
_cell.length_a   1.000
_cell.length_b   1.000
_cell.length_c   1.000
_cell.angle_alpha   90.00
_cell.angle_beta   90.00
_cell.angle_gamma   90.00
#
_symmetry.space_group_name_H-M   'P 1'
#
loop_
_entity.id
_entity.type
_entity.pdbx_description
1 polymer ?
#
loop_
_entity_poly.entity_id
_entity_poly.type
_entity_poly.pdbx_seq_one_letter_code
_entity_poly.pdbx_strand_id
1 'polypeptide(L)'
;MPVPLMSRLISYLLIFLATFSASRASADSTIVFNEIMYHPATNEPALEWLELHNQMAVNMDVSEWSIEGGVQFKFLEGTVVPGNGYLVVAVSPLALAAATGYTNAYGPFTGRLSNSGERLELRNNNHRLMDWVEYGTDGDWPVGPDGAGVSLAKINPNAASPPATNWSMSAQIGGTPGAPNFPGPGATTTNTVLVRIDEVWKYQNSGNDPETEWRGAGFDDNAWPTGRALFYAGNAQPPAGEFQSIPTLFSTGVDDSHNALSPGVPDPHYLLTVSAQSTPPPPPIAATVIQNHPVWLANDALSSWIGPVNPGAANVAPGEYRYRTSFNLSGFDPATAQITLSVAADNRLNDVLINGASSGISFVGFSGFSQNFVITYGFVSGTNAEHATESRSRHGLFPHQVHVHGQSDRYAAHAPSAGC
;
A
#
# COMPACT_ATOMS: atom_id res chain seq x y z
N MET A 1 22.46 69.80 15.61
CA MET A 1 21.26 68.94 15.67
C MET A 1 20.96 68.46 14.26
N PRO A 2 21.18 67.17 13.95
CA PRO A 2 20.74 66.61 12.68
C PRO A 2 19.63 65.55 12.83
N VAL A 3 18.84 65.53 11.76
CA VAL A 3 17.57 64.86 11.42
C VAL A 3 17.67 63.31 11.39
N PRO A 4 16.58 62.54 11.63
CA PRO A 4 16.65 61.13 11.98
C PRO A 4 16.62 60.14 10.79
N LEU A 5 16.98 58.90 11.12
CA LEU A 5 17.00 57.68 10.31
C LEU A 5 15.75 57.48 9.41
N MET A 6 15.93 57.64 8.10
CA MET A 6 15.16 56.91 7.09
C MET A 6 16.15 56.45 6.02
N SER A 7 16.24 55.12 5.82
CA SER A 7 16.73 54.41 4.62
C SER A 7 17.56 53.19 4.99
N ARG A 8 16.89 52.09 5.42
CA ARG A 8 17.40 50.70 5.32
C ARG A 8 16.26 49.65 5.34
N LEU A 9 15.14 49.93 4.67
CA LEU A 9 13.99 48.99 4.64
C LEU A 9 13.26 48.92 3.29
N ILE A 10 13.91 49.31 2.18
CA ILE A 10 13.31 49.28 0.82
C ILE A 10 14.27 48.61 -0.18
N SER A 11 14.83 47.45 0.20
CA SER A 11 15.63 46.64 -0.75
C SER A 11 15.41 45.13 -0.64
N TYR A 12 14.39 44.69 0.11
CA TYR A 12 13.96 43.29 0.20
C TYR A 12 12.50 43.08 -0.23
N LEU A 13 11.96 43.97 -1.10
CA LEU A 13 10.59 43.86 -1.62
C LEU A 13 10.53 43.72 -3.15
N LEU A 14 11.66 43.41 -3.82
CA LEU A 14 11.71 43.30 -5.30
C LEU A 14 12.43 42.05 -5.83
N ILE A 15 12.77 41.07 -4.99
CA ILE A 15 13.34 39.77 -5.43
C ILE A 15 12.70 38.61 -4.64
N PHE A 16 11.38 38.59 -4.54
CA PHE A 16 10.64 37.39 -4.12
C PHE A 16 9.20 37.39 -4.67
N LEU A 17 9.05 37.70 -5.96
CA LEU A 17 7.79 37.45 -6.68
C LEU A 17 8.07 37.14 -8.16
N ALA A 18 9.04 36.27 -8.42
CA ALA A 18 8.95 35.38 -9.57
C ALA A 18 8.12 34.17 -9.12
N THR A 19 6.83 34.41 -8.85
CA THR A 19 5.86 33.32 -8.78
C THR A 19 5.90 32.65 -10.14
N PHE A 20 6.35 31.40 -10.17
CA PHE A 20 6.10 30.49 -11.26
C PHE A 20 4.58 30.39 -11.38
N SER A 21 3.97 31.25 -12.18
CA SER A 21 2.61 31.05 -12.64
C SER A 21 2.69 29.82 -13.52
N ALA A 22 2.51 28.64 -12.92
CA ALA A 22 2.01 27.50 -13.64
C ALA A 22 0.67 27.98 -14.20
N SER A 23 0.67 28.43 -15.45
CA SER A 23 -0.54 28.69 -16.19
C SER A 23 -1.31 27.38 -16.20
N ARG A 24 -2.30 27.26 -15.32
CA ARG A 24 -3.28 26.19 -15.42
C ARG A 24 -3.97 26.41 -16.75
N ALA A 25 -3.59 25.64 -17.76
CA ALA A 25 -4.31 25.60 -19.01
C ALA A 25 -5.72 25.11 -18.68
N SER A 26 -6.67 26.03 -18.67
CA SER A 26 -8.09 25.69 -18.71
C SER A 26 -8.32 24.95 -20.03
N ALA A 27 -9.16 23.93 -20.03
CA ALA A 27 -9.63 23.40 -21.30
C ALA A 27 -10.32 24.53 -22.08
N ASP A 28 -10.03 24.67 -23.38
CA ASP A 28 -10.77 25.53 -24.31
C ASP A 28 -11.98 24.74 -24.89
N SER A 29 -12.53 23.83 -24.09
CA SER A 29 -13.58 22.90 -24.47
C SER A 29 -14.59 22.71 -23.35
N THR A 30 -15.86 22.56 -23.71
CA THR A 30 -16.93 22.24 -22.76
C THR A 30 -17.01 20.75 -22.45
N ILE A 31 -16.55 19.90 -23.37
CA ILE A 31 -16.48 18.44 -23.22
C ILE A 31 -15.02 18.01 -23.32
N VAL A 32 -14.57 17.20 -22.36
CA VAL A 32 -13.19 16.72 -22.30
C VAL A 32 -13.12 15.22 -22.06
N PHE A 33 -12.02 14.59 -22.45
CA PHE A 33 -11.69 13.24 -21.99
C PHE A 33 -11.53 13.23 -20.46
N ASN A 34 -12.07 12.19 -19.82
CA ASN A 34 -12.13 12.07 -18.36
C ASN A 34 -11.56 10.75 -17.85
N GLU A 35 -11.79 9.65 -18.55
CA GLU A 35 -11.31 8.33 -18.15
C GLU A 35 -11.10 7.44 -19.39
N ILE A 36 -10.05 6.62 -19.38
CA ILE A 36 -9.65 5.78 -20.52
C ILE A 36 -9.24 4.41 -20.01
N MET A 37 -10.00 3.37 -20.36
CA MET A 37 -9.66 1.98 -20.10
C MET A 37 -9.03 1.38 -21.35
N TYR A 38 -7.73 1.61 -21.54
CA TYR A 38 -7.01 1.16 -22.74
C TYR A 38 -6.45 -0.26 -22.63
N HIS A 39 -6.19 -0.77 -21.42
CA HIS A 39 -5.59 -2.10 -21.20
C HIS A 39 -6.29 -2.83 -20.03
N PRO A 40 -7.53 -3.32 -20.23
CA PRO A 40 -8.27 -4.06 -19.22
C PRO A 40 -7.56 -5.37 -18.84
N ALA A 41 -7.63 -5.78 -17.57
CA ALA A 41 -6.89 -6.96 -17.07
C ALA A 41 -7.29 -8.28 -17.76
N THR A 42 -8.50 -8.35 -18.30
CA THR A 42 -9.02 -9.52 -19.02
C THR A 42 -9.96 -9.07 -20.15
N ASN A 43 -10.24 -9.99 -21.07
CA ASN A 43 -11.24 -9.82 -22.13
C ASN A 43 -10.96 -8.61 -23.04
N GLU A 44 -9.70 -8.39 -23.36
CA GLU A 44 -9.28 -7.37 -24.31
C GLU A 44 -9.57 -7.82 -25.77
N PRO A 45 -10.02 -6.91 -26.66
CA PRO A 45 -10.34 -5.50 -26.43
C PRO A 45 -11.75 -5.28 -25.87
N ALA A 46 -12.57 -6.31 -25.70
CA ALA A 46 -14.01 -6.19 -25.43
C ALA A 46 -14.41 -5.34 -24.20
N LEU A 47 -13.50 -5.12 -23.24
CA LEU A 47 -13.69 -4.25 -22.08
C LEU A 47 -12.99 -2.89 -22.18
N GLU A 48 -12.52 -2.49 -23.36
CA GLU A 48 -12.00 -1.16 -23.63
C GLU A 48 -13.12 -0.13 -23.77
N TRP A 49 -12.92 1.03 -23.15
CA TRP A 49 -13.85 2.16 -23.20
C TRP A 49 -13.13 3.48 -22.89
N LEU A 50 -13.76 4.58 -23.29
CA LEU A 50 -13.36 5.94 -22.93
C LEU A 50 -14.58 6.69 -22.42
N GLU A 51 -14.33 7.72 -21.61
CA GLU A 51 -15.36 8.59 -21.06
C GLU A 51 -15.06 10.05 -21.33
N LEU A 52 -16.12 10.78 -21.66
CA LEU A 52 -16.15 12.21 -21.79
C LEU A 52 -16.88 12.82 -20.57
N HIS A 53 -16.40 13.96 -20.10
CA HIS A 53 -17.03 14.76 -19.05
C HIS A 53 -17.45 16.13 -19.58
N ASN A 54 -18.65 16.56 -19.20
CA ASN A 54 -19.13 17.90 -19.46
C ASN A 54 -18.77 18.83 -18.31
N GLN A 55 -17.86 19.78 -18.58
CA GLN A 55 -17.37 20.75 -17.59
C GLN A 55 -18.41 21.84 -17.25
N MET A 56 -19.50 21.90 -18.01
CA MET A 56 -20.55 22.90 -17.84
C MET A 56 -21.66 22.35 -16.95
N ALA A 57 -22.30 23.24 -16.17
CA ALA A 57 -23.48 22.88 -15.37
C ALA A 57 -24.77 22.68 -16.21
N VAL A 58 -24.70 22.81 -17.53
CA VAL A 58 -25.83 22.69 -18.47
C VAL A 58 -25.61 21.53 -19.43
N ASN A 59 -26.71 20.93 -19.88
CA ASN A 59 -26.68 19.88 -20.89
C ASN A 59 -26.04 20.39 -22.19
N MET A 60 -25.15 19.59 -22.76
CA MET A 60 -24.42 19.92 -23.99
C MET A 60 -24.81 18.93 -25.09
N ASP A 61 -25.20 19.45 -26.24
CA ASP A 61 -25.51 18.66 -27.42
C ASP A 61 -24.23 18.33 -28.20
N VAL A 62 -23.90 17.04 -28.26
CA VAL A 62 -22.75 16.49 -29.00
C VAL A 62 -23.18 15.79 -30.30
N SER A 63 -24.37 16.09 -30.82
CA SER A 63 -24.88 15.53 -32.08
C SER A 63 -23.87 15.70 -33.21
N GLU A 64 -23.58 14.61 -33.91
CA GLU A 64 -22.66 14.56 -35.05
C GLU A 64 -21.21 14.95 -34.70
N TRP A 65 -20.85 15.02 -33.41
CA TRP A 65 -19.44 15.06 -32.99
C TRP A 65 -18.79 13.69 -33.25
N SER A 66 -17.46 13.67 -33.28
CA SER A 66 -16.68 12.46 -33.50
C SER A 66 -15.55 12.31 -32.48
N ILE A 67 -15.27 11.07 -32.12
CA ILE A 67 -13.98 10.65 -31.57
C ILE A 67 -13.16 10.11 -32.73
N GLU A 68 -11.92 10.57 -32.84
CA GLU A 68 -10.97 10.25 -33.90
C GLU A 68 -9.58 9.95 -33.31
N GLY A 69 -8.65 9.55 -34.17
CA GLY A 69 -7.32 9.09 -33.78
C GLY A 69 -7.30 7.57 -33.63
N GLY A 70 -6.90 7.09 -32.45
CA GLY A 70 -6.80 5.67 -32.13
C GLY A 70 -8.05 4.83 -32.39
N VAL A 71 -9.18 5.36 -31.95
CA VAL A 71 -10.51 4.79 -32.19
C VAL A 71 -11.38 5.77 -32.97
N GLN A 72 -12.44 5.26 -33.59
CA GLN A 72 -13.41 6.09 -34.31
C GLN A 72 -14.83 5.84 -33.81
N PHE A 73 -15.52 6.93 -33.49
CA PHE A 73 -16.92 6.89 -33.11
C PHE A 73 -17.61 8.19 -33.52
N LYS A 74 -18.82 8.10 -34.07
CA LYS A 74 -19.63 9.28 -34.41
C LYS A 74 -20.90 9.27 -33.57
N PHE A 75 -21.13 10.36 -32.85
CA PHE A 75 -22.36 10.53 -32.08
C PHE A 75 -23.53 10.80 -33.02
N LEU A 76 -24.64 10.09 -32.81
CA LEU A 76 -25.87 10.31 -33.58
C LEU A 76 -26.53 11.65 -33.18
N GLU A 77 -27.33 12.19 -34.08
CA GLU A 77 -28.23 13.31 -33.78
C GLU A 77 -29.09 13.04 -32.54
N GLY A 78 -29.21 14.05 -31.67
CA GLY A 78 -29.90 14.00 -30.38
C GLY A 78 -29.03 13.54 -29.21
N THR A 79 -27.73 13.29 -29.39
CA THR A 79 -26.85 12.87 -28.30
C THR A 79 -26.53 14.06 -27.39
N VAL A 80 -26.83 13.93 -26.10
CA VAL A 80 -26.64 14.98 -25.10
C VAL A 80 -25.81 14.46 -23.94
N VAL A 81 -24.78 15.22 -23.54
CA VAL A 81 -24.05 15.02 -22.29
C VAL A 81 -24.68 15.89 -21.21
N PRO A 82 -25.23 15.32 -20.12
CA PRO A 82 -25.81 16.12 -19.04
C PRO A 82 -24.82 17.12 -18.44
N GLY A 83 -25.31 18.22 -17.86
CA GLY A 83 -24.47 19.17 -17.14
C GLY A 83 -23.73 18.51 -15.97
N ASN A 84 -22.41 18.71 -15.87
CA ASN A 84 -21.50 17.99 -14.97
C ASN A 84 -21.56 16.46 -15.10
N GLY A 85 -22.15 15.96 -16.18
CA GLY A 85 -22.36 14.54 -16.43
C GLY A 85 -21.21 13.90 -17.20
N TYR A 86 -21.39 12.61 -17.42
CA TYR A 86 -20.43 11.75 -18.11
C TYR A 86 -21.10 11.06 -19.30
N LEU A 87 -20.31 10.77 -20.33
CA LEU A 87 -20.71 9.96 -21.47
C LEU A 87 -19.62 8.93 -21.75
N VAL A 88 -19.98 7.64 -21.65
CA VAL A 88 -19.06 6.53 -21.88
C VAL A 88 -19.27 5.97 -23.28
N VAL A 89 -18.17 5.72 -24.00
CA VAL A 89 -18.14 5.04 -25.30
C VAL A 89 -17.26 3.79 -25.19
N ALA A 90 -17.82 2.62 -25.49
CA ALA A 90 -17.14 1.33 -25.35
C ALA A 90 -17.01 0.62 -26.70
N VAL A 91 -16.00 -0.25 -26.84
CA VAL A 91 -15.91 -1.15 -28.01
C VAL A 91 -17.04 -2.18 -28.01
N SER A 92 -17.50 -2.58 -26.82
CA SER A 92 -18.63 -3.48 -26.63
C SER A 92 -19.46 -3.03 -25.43
N PRO A 93 -20.50 -2.20 -25.65
CA PRO A 93 -21.40 -1.75 -24.59
C PRO A 93 -22.02 -2.91 -23.80
N LEU A 94 -22.33 -4.02 -24.49
CA LEU A 94 -22.90 -5.21 -23.86
C LEU A 94 -21.91 -5.92 -22.92
N ALA A 95 -20.64 -6.04 -23.33
CA ALA A 95 -19.61 -6.66 -22.48
C ALA A 95 -19.29 -5.78 -21.26
N LEU A 96 -19.19 -4.45 -21.46
CA LEU A 96 -19.02 -3.51 -20.36
C LEU A 96 -20.18 -3.62 -19.37
N ALA A 97 -21.42 -3.62 -19.84
CA ALA A 97 -22.60 -3.77 -19.00
C ALA A 97 -22.60 -5.08 -18.20
N ALA A 98 -22.18 -6.20 -18.82
CA ALA A 98 -22.08 -7.48 -18.14
C ALA A 98 -20.98 -7.50 -17.07
N ALA A 99 -19.87 -6.80 -17.28
CA ALA A 99 -18.73 -6.78 -16.37
C ALA A 99 -18.91 -5.80 -15.20
N THR A 100 -19.50 -4.63 -15.43
CA THR A 100 -19.55 -3.53 -14.45
C THR A 100 -20.96 -3.16 -13.99
N GLY A 101 -22.00 -3.66 -14.67
CA GLY A 101 -23.38 -3.23 -14.47
C GLY A 101 -23.73 -1.89 -15.12
N TYR A 102 -22.79 -1.21 -15.79
CA TYR A 102 -23.05 0.06 -16.47
C TYR A 102 -23.75 -0.16 -17.81
N THR A 103 -25.03 0.20 -17.90
CA THR A 103 -25.87 -0.10 -19.09
C THR A 103 -25.99 1.04 -20.10
N ASN A 104 -25.45 2.22 -19.81
CA ASN A 104 -25.70 3.44 -20.59
C ASN A 104 -24.55 3.81 -21.54
N ALA A 105 -23.71 2.83 -21.90
CA ALA A 105 -22.58 3.06 -22.80
C ALA A 105 -23.04 3.21 -24.26
N TYR A 106 -22.44 4.18 -24.94
CA TYR A 106 -22.50 4.30 -26.39
C TYR A 106 -21.47 3.38 -27.03
N GLY A 107 -21.65 3.05 -28.31
CA GLY A 107 -20.75 2.20 -29.07
C GLY A 107 -21.51 1.29 -30.04
N PRO A 108 -20.82 0.32 -30.65
CA PRO A 108 -19.38 0.11 -30.55
C PRO A 108 -18.59 1.25 -31.22
N PHE A 109 -17.48 1.69 -30.63
CA PHE A 109 -16.46 2.38 -31.42
C PHE A 109 -15.71 1.37 -32.31
N THR A 110 -15.11 1.85 -33.40
CA THR A 110 -14.24 1.04 -34.26
C THR A 110 -12.76 1.27 -33.93
N GLY A 111 -11.93 0.27 -34.18
CA GLY A 111 -10.54 0.26 -33.72
C GLY A 111 -10.40 -0.39 -32.36
N ARG A 112 -9.25 -0.18 -31.72
CA ARG A 112 -8.99 -0.54 -30.32
C ARG A 112 -8.10 0.54 -29.72
N LEU A 113 -8.18 0.69 -28.41
CA LEU A 113 -7.25 1.54 -27.69
C LEU A 113 -5.87 0.86 -27.66
N SER A 114 -4.82 1.62 -27.94
CA SER A 114 -3.45 1.12 -27.96
C SER A 114 -2.91 0.92 -26.53
N ASN A 115 -2.40 -0.28 -26.24
CA ASN A 115 -1.70 -0.56 -24.96
C ASN A 115 -0.35 0.15 -24.84
N SER A 116 0.19 0.71 -25.94
CA SER A 116 1.48 1.42 -25.92
C SER A 116 1.30 2.94 -25.92
N GLY A 117 0.09 3.43 -25.70
CA GLY A 117 -0.24 4.84 -25.87
C GLY A 117 -0.65 5.19 -27.30
N GLU A 118 -1.40 6.28 -27.43
CA GLU A 118 -1.81 6.88 -28.69
C GLU A 118 -2.51 8.23 -28.47
N ARG A 119 -2.86 8.88 -29.58
CA ARG A 119 -3.64 10.11 -29.60
C ARG A 119 -5.12 9.86 -29.86
N LEU A 120 -5.96 10.42 -28.99
CA LEU A 120 -7.40 10.52 -29.13
C LEU A 120 -7.80 11.98 -29.33
N GLU A 121 -8.75 12.21 -30.23
CA GLU A 121 -9.27 13.53 -30.56
C GLU A 121 -10.78 13.55 -30.46
N LEU A 122 -11.34 14.58 -29.84
CA LEU A 122 -12.77 14.89 -29.86
C LEU A 122 -12.98 16.06 -30.82
N ARG A 123 -13.78 15.86 -31.86
CA ARG A 123 -14.13 16.90 -32.84
C ARG A 123 -15.62 17.16 -32.83
N ASN A 124 -15.99 18.44 -32.98
CA ASN A 124 -17.39 18.78 -33.12
C ASN A 124 -17.93 18.51 -34.54
N ASN A 125 -19.22 18.73 -34.74
CA ASN A 125 -19.91 18.56 -36.03
C ASN A 125 -19.39 19.43 -37.19
N ASN A 126 -18.54 20.43 -36.91
CA ASN A 126 -17.83 21.23 -37.90
C ASN A 126 -16.35 20.82 -38.05
N HIS A 127 -15.97 19.65 -37.53
CA HIS A 127 -14.61 19.10 -37.50
C HIS A 127 -13.59 19.93 -36.71
N ARG A 128 -14.03 20.90 -35.90
CA ARG A 128 -13.13 21.63 -34.99
C ARG A 128 -12.69 20.69 -33.87
N LEU A 129 -11.39 20.65 -33.60
CA LEU A 129 -10.82 19.97 -32.45
C LEU A 129 -11.31 20.66 -31.17
N MET A 130 -12.02 19.89 -30.34
CA MET A 130 -12.56 20.33 -29.06
C MET A 130 -11.60 19.94 -27.94
N ASP A 131 -11.25 18.66 -27.84
CA ASP A 131 -10.28 18.18 -26.86
C ASP A 131 -9.41 17.08 -27.47
N TRP A 132 -8.26 16.83 -26.87
CA TRP A 132 -7.38 15.74 -27.27
C TRP A 132 -6.51 15.28 -26.10
N VAL A 133 -6.06 14.04 -26.18
CA VAL A 133 -5.11 13.45 -25.25
C VAL A 133 -4.19 12.52 -26.03
N GLU A 134 -2.90 12.57 -25.74
CA GLU A 134 -1.91 11.63 -26.26
C GLU A 134 -1.36 10.87 -25.07
N TYR A 135 -2.05 9.80 -24.69
CA TYR A 135 -1.70 9.03 -23.51
C TYR A 135 -0.54 8.10 -23.82
N GLY A 136 0.25 7.79 -22.80
CA GLY A 136 1.40 6.88 -22.89
C GLY A 136 1.45 5.93 -21.70
N THR A 137 2.47 5.07 -21.70
CA THR A 137 2.72 4.08 -20.63
C THR A 137 4.03 4.34 -19.89
N ASP A 138 4.70 5.46 -20.17
CA ASP A 138 5.99 5.84 -19.59
C ASP A 138 6.07 7.34 -19.26
N GLY A 139 7.23 7.77 -18.75
CA GLY A 139 7.45 9.15 -18.35
C GLY A 139 6.54 9.59 -17.20
N ASP A 140 5.82 10.69 -17.40
CA ASP A 140 4.90 11.27 -16.42
C ASP A 140 3.53 10.55 -16.37
N TRP A 141 3.27 9.58 -17.26
CA TRP A 141 2.03 8.81 -17.26
C TRP A 141 2.04 7.73 -16.18
N PRO A 142 0.91 7.47 -15.50
CA PRO A 142 0.83 6.40 -14.53
C PRO A 142 0.97 5.04 -15.23
N VAL A 143 1.76 4.14 -14.63
CA VAL A 143 2.03 2.80 -15.18
C VAL A 143 0.95 1.78 -14.87
N GLY A 144 0.17 1.99 -13.80
CA GLY A 144 -0.88 1.04 -13.37
C GLY A 144 -1.91 0.71 -14.47
N PRO A 145 -2.42 1.70 -15.23
CA PRO A 145 -3.38 1.45 -16.30
C PRO A 145 -2.85 0.63 -17.48
N ASP A 146 -1.54 0.36 -17.54
CA ASP A 146 -0.91 -0.50 -18.54
C ASP A 146 -1.02 -1.98 -18.13
N GLY A 147 -2.26 -2.50 -18.08
CA GLY A 147 -2.53 -3.94 -17.98
C GLY A 147 -2.89 -4.45 -16.59
N ALA A 148 -2.79 -3.64 -15.53
CA ALA A 148 -3.28 -4.03 -14.20
C ALA A 148 -4.82 -3.98 -14.08
N GLY A 149 -5.51 -3.58 -15.15
CA GLY A 149 -6.97 -3.52 -15.23
C GLY A 149 -7.63 -2.32 -14.56
N VAL A 150 -6.82 -1.37 -14.07
CA VAL A 150 -7.28 -0.03 -13.69
C VAL A 150 -7.28 0.87 -14.93
N SER A 151 -8.13 1.89 -14.96
CA SER A 151 -8.19 2.86 -16.04
C SER A 151 -7.26 4.04 -15.77
N LEU A 152 -6.95 4.77 -16.84
CA LEU A 152 -6.36 6.10 -16.75
C LEU A 152 -7.46 7.11 -16.43
N ALA A 153 -7.41 7.68 -15.23
CA ALA A 153 -8.46 8.52 -14.67
C ALA A 153 -7.96 9.94 -14.38
N LYS A 154 -8.68 10.94 -14.89
CA LYS A 154 -8.32 12.36 -14.77
C LYS A 154 -8.56 12.89 -13.35
N ILE A 155 -7.55 13.55 -12.78
CA ILE A 155 -7.54 14.07 -11.40
C ILE A 155 -8.43 15.30 -11.27
N ASN A 156 -8.19 16.31 -12.10
CA ASN A 156 -9.04 17.49 -12.21
C ASN A 156 -9.86 17.41 -13.51
N PRO A 157 -11.17 17.07 -13.43
CA PRO A 157 -12.02 16.90 -14.61
C PRO A 157 -12.24 18.22 -15.38
N ASN A 158 -12.00 19.36 -14.74
CA ASN A 158 -12.18 20.69 -15.33
C ASN A 158 -10.89 21.27 -15.97
N ALA A 159 -9.80 20.51 -16.01
CA ALA A 159 -8.55 20.92 -16.65
C ALA A 159 -8.40 20.33 -18.06
N ALA A 160 -7.41 20.83 -18.82
CA ALA A 160 -7.07 20.29 -20.13
C ALA A 160 -6.62 18.81 -20.04
N SER A 161 -6.88 18.04 -21.10
CA SER A 161 -6.55 16.61 -21.19
C SER A 161 -5.09 16.28 -21.57
N PRO A 162 -4.33 17.12 -22.29
CA PRO A 162 -2.96 16.76 -22.68
C PRO A 162 -1.94 16.54 -21.55
N PRO A 163 -1.93 17.31 -20.44
CA PRO A 163 -0.90 17.14 -19.41
C PRO A 163 -1.04 15.80 -18.66
N ALA A 164 -0.04 14.92 -18.79
CA ALA A 164 0.03 13.64 -18.08
C ALA A 164 -0.12 13.79 -16.56
N THR A 165 0.40 14.88 -15.99
CA THR A 165 0.31 15.23 -14.56
C THR A 165 -1.12 15.39 -14.01
N ASN A 166 -2.12 15.49 -14.89
CA ASN A 166 -3.53 15.53 -14.52
C ASN A 166 -4.22 14.17 -14.62
N TRP A 167 -3.47 13.09 -14.82
CA TRP A 167 -3.99 11.73 -14.91
C TRP A 167 -3.37 10.84 -13.84
N SER A 168 -4.15 9.90 -13.33
CA SER A 168 -3.72 8.89 -12.37
C SER A 168 -4.38 7.55 -12.72
N MET A 169 -4.09 6.51 -11.94
CA MET A 169 -4.82 5.25 -12.00
C MET A 169 -6.15 5.36 -11.25
N SER A 170 -7.20 4.70 -11.75
CA SER A 170 -8.42 4.51 -10.97
C SER A 170 -8.14 3.70 -9.69
N ALA A 171 -8.92 3.97 -8.65
CA ALA A 171 -8.83 3.22 -7.39
C ALA A 171 -9.44 1.81 -7.48
N GLN A 172 -10.20 1.52 -8.55
CA GLN A 172 -10.90 0.26 -8.75
C GLN A 172 -10.56 -0.34 -10.13
N ILE A 173 -10.37 -1.67 -10.15
CA ILE A 173 -10.26 -2.45 -11.38
C ILE A 173 -11.57 -2.28 -12.17
N GLY A 174 -11.47 -2.06 -13.48
CA GLY A 174 -12.62 -1.77 -14.33
C GLY A 174 -12.96 -0.28 -14.46
N GLY A 175 -12.30 0.60 -13.70
CA GLY A 175 -12.53 2.05 -13.73
C GLY A 175 -13.90 2.47 -13.19
N THR A 176 -14.30 3.73 -13.39
CA THR A 176 -15.50 4.37 -12.83
C THR A 176 -16.51 4.81 -13.92
N PRO A 177 -16.96 3.92 -14.83
CA PRO A 177 -17.79 4.32 -15.95
C PRO A 177 -19.09 5.00 -15.49
N GLY A 178 -19.29 6.24 -15.91
CA GLY A 178 -20.43 7.08 -15.60
C GLY A 178 -20.43 7.71 -14.21
N ALA A 179 -19.31 7.67 -13.49
CA ALA A 179 -19.20 8.12 -12.11
C ALA A 179 -17.94 8.98 -11.87
N PRO A 180 -17.85 9.74 -10.76
CA PRO A 180 -16.63 10.47 -10.43
C PRO A 180 -15.43 9.53 -10.26
N ASN A 181 -14.31 9.87 -10.92
CA ASN A 181 -13.04 9.12 -10.90
C ASN A 181 -12.51 8.79 -9.50
N PHE A 182 -12.66 9.73 -8.57
CA PHE A 182 -12.14 9.64 -7.20
C PHE A 182 -13.26 9.97 -6.21
N PRO A 183 -14.21 9.04 -5.98
CA PRO A 183 -15.25 9.25 -4.97
C PRO A 183 -14.60 9.35 -3.59
N GLY A 184 -15.13 10.21 -2.72
CA GLY A 184 -14.61 10.44 -1.37
C GLY A 184 -14.61 9.19 -0.47
N PRO A 185 -14.23 9.32 0.82
CA PRO A 185 -13.72 8.24 1.70
C PRO A 185 -14.69 7.08 2.07
N GLY A 186 -15.78 6.87 1.32
CA GLY A 186 -16.61 5.66 1.38
C GLY A 186 -15.98 4.43 0.70
N ALA A 187 -14.76 4.54 0.17
CA ALA A 187 -14.02 3.40 -0.36
C ALA A 187 -13.66 2.42 0.78
N THR A 188 -14.03 1.16 0.61
CA THR A 188 -13.56 0.10 1.51
C THR A 188 -12.11 -0.20 1.16
N THR A 189 -11.18 0.24 2.00
CA THR A 189 -9.76 -0.09 1.85
C THR A 189 -9.57 -1.58 2.07
N THR A 190 -9.32 -2.32 0.99
CA THR A 190 -8.88 -3.71 1.08
C THR A 190 -7.36 -3.70 1.08
N ASN A 191 -6.75 -3.88 2.25
CA ASN A 191 -5.30 -4.05 2.35
C ASN A 191 -4.93 -5.44 1.81
N THR A 192 -4.56 -5.48 0.53
CA THR A 192 -3.96 -6.67 -0.09
C THR A 192 -2.45 -6.48 -0.08
N VAL A 193 -1.73 -7.35 0.62
CA VAL A 193 -0.27 -7.43 0.51
C VAL A 193 0.03 -8.07 -0.84
N LEU A 194 0.25 -7.26 -1.87
CA LEU A 194 0.63 -7.73 -3.21
C LEU A 194 2.01 -8.37 -3.19
N VAL A 195 2.89 -7.79 -2.39
CA VAL A 195 4.27 -8.21 -2.29
C VAL A 195 4.80 -7.77 -0.93
N ARG A 196 5.65 -8.58 -0.31
CA ARG A 196 6.34 -8.20 0.90
C ARG A 196 7.63 -7.49 0.54
N ILE A 197 8.02 -6.52 1.35
CA ILE A 197 9.26 -5.78 1.15
C ILE A 197 10.51 -6.65 1.32
N ASP A 198 10.36 -7.86 1.89
CA ASP A 198 11.38 -8.88 2.07
C ASP A 198 11.25 -10.08 1.09
N GLU A 199 10.35 -9.99 0.11
CA GLU A 199 10.27 -11.01 -0.94
C GLU A 199 11.55 -11.07 -1.78
N VAL A 200 11.77 -12.23 -2.40
CA VAL A 200 12.87 -12.43 -3.34
C VAL A 200 12.37 -12.01 -4.71
N TRP A 201 13.02 -11.01 -5.29
CA TRP A 201 12.67 -10.47 -6.60
C TRP A 201 13.77 -10.76 -7.61
N LYS A 202 13.37 -10.95 -8.85
CA LYS A 202 14.28 -10.91 -10.00
C LYS A 202 14.61 -9.47 -10.31
N TYR A 203 15.88 -9.18 -10.59
CA TYR A 203 16.35 -7.83 -10.91
C TYR A 203 17.29 -7.84 -12.11
N GLN A 204 17.29 -6.77 -12.89
CA GLN A 204 18.28 -6.51 -13.93
C GLN A 204 19.25 -5.43 -13.45
N ASN A 205 20.54 -5.75 -13.39
CA ASN A 205 21.60 -4.85 -12.94
C ASN A 205 22.65 -4.54 -14.02
N SER A 206 22.35 -4.87 -15.28
CA SER A 206 23.25 -4.60 -16.42
C SER A 206 23.48 -3.11 -16.69
N GLY A 207 22.64 -2.23 -16.14
CA GLY A 207 22.66 -0.79 -16.40
C GLY A 207 22.00 -0.39 -17.73
N ASN A 208 21.48 -1.35 -18.50
CA ASN A 208 20.72 -1.09 -19.71
C ASN A 208 19.23 -1.01 -19.39
N ASP A 209 18.54 -0.04 -19.99
CA ASP A 209 17.08 0.05 -19.93
C ASP A 209 16.46 -1.10 -20.77
N PRO A 210 15.67 -2.00 -20.17
CA PRO A 210 14.95 -3.04 -20.91
C PRO A 210 13.73 -2.52 -21.69
N GLU A 211 13.55 -1.19 -21.75
CA GLU A 211 12.43 -0.48 -22.38
C GLU A 211 11.07 -0.94 -21.82
N THR A 212 10.13 -1.38 -22.67
CA THR A 212 8.76 -1.74 -22.28
C THR A 212 8.47 -3.24 -22.37
N GLU A 213 9.29 -4.02 -23.08
CA GLU A 213 9.03 -5.46 -23.32
C GLU A 213 9.00 -6.30 -22.04
N TRP A 214 9.82 -5.92 -21.04
CA TRP A 214 9.90 -6.64 -19.76
C TRP A 214 8.61 -6.60 -18.93
N ARG A 215 7.69 -5.68 -19.25
CA ARG A 215 6.41 -5.52 -18.55
C ARG A 215 5.36 -6.52 -19.01
N GLY A 216 5.57 -7.18 -20.14
CA GLY A 216 4.62 -8.12 -20.71
C GLY A 216 4.49 -9.39 -19.86
N ALA A 217 3.26 -9.89 -19.68
CA ALA A 217 2.99 -11.09 -18.88
C ALA A 217 3.70 -12.38 -19.36
N GLY A 218 4.19 -12.39 -20.61
CA GLY A 218 4.95 -13.49 -21.19
C GLY A 218 6.47 -13.27 -21.27
N PHE A 219 7.00 -12.22 -20.64
CA PHE A 219 8.43 -11.92 -20.67
C PHE A 219 9.25 -13.01 -19.95
N ASP A 220 10.33 -13.46 -20.58
CA ASP A 220 11.25 -14.45 -20.00
C ASP A 220 12.34 -13.74 -19.18
N ASP A 221 12.13 -13.70 -17.86
CA ASP A 221 13.05 -13.14 -16.88
C ASP A 221 13.94 -14.21 -16.22
N ASN A 222 14.08 -15.43 -16.78
CA ASN A 222 14.86 -16.51 -16.16
C ASN A 222 16.36 -16.22 -16.05
N ALA A 223 16.90 -15.33 -16.89
CA ALA A 223 18.29 -14.91 -16.84
C ALA A 223 18.56 -13.83 -15.76
N TRP A 224 17.52 -13.23 -15.17
CA TRP A 224 17.69 -12.16 -14.19
C TRP A 224 18.14 -12.74 -12.85
N PRO A 225 19.20 -12.19 -12.24
CA PRO A 225 19.55 -12.51 -10.87
C PRO A 225 18.38 -12.32 -9.89
N THR A 226 18.35 -13.12 -8.84
CA THR A 226 17.36 -12.99 -7.76
C THR A 226 18.00 -12.48 -6.47
N GLY A 227 17.29 -11.64 -5.73
CA GLY A 227 17.77 -11.15 -4.44
C GLY A 227 16.65 -10.55 -3.59
N ARG A 228 16.90 -10.47 -2.28
CA ARG A 228 16.06 -9.68 -1.39
C ARG A 228 16.51 -8.23 -1.48
N ALA A 229 15.65 -7.35 -1.97
CA ALA A 229 15.94 -5.93 -2.12
C ALA A 229 14.66 -5.10 -2.03
N LEU A 230 14.78 -3.86 -1.58
CA LEU A 230 13.73 -2.85 -1.63
C LEU A 230 13.34 -2.54 -3.07
N PHE A 231 12.05 -2.30 -3.33
CA PHE A 231 11.60 -1.72 -4.59
C PHE A 231 11.85 -0.20 -4.57
N TYR A 232 12.88 0.27 -5.28
CA TYR A 232 13.20 1.69 -5.41
C TYR A 232 13.76 2.00 -6.82
N ALA A 233 13.66 3.26 -7.25
CA ALA A 233 14.18 3.72 -8.54
C ALA A 233 14.90 5.08 -8.41
N GLY A 234 15.94 5.28 -9.23
CA GLY A 234 16.63 6.57 -9.42
C GLY A 234 17.79 6.86 -8.46
N ASN A 235 18.35 8.08 -8.56
CA ASN A 235 19.46 8.61 -7.74
C ASN A 235 19.01 9.12 -6.37
N ALA A 236 17.87 8.65 -5.87
CA ALA A 236 17.47 8.96 -4.51
C ALA A 236 18.51 8.37 -3.56
N GLN A 237 19.02 9.17 -2.63
CA GLN A 237 19.65 8.58 -1.45
C GLN A 237 18.57 7.70 -0.79
N PRO A 238 18.80 6.37 -0.67
CA PRO A 238 17.90 5.56 0.12
C PRO A 238 17.79 6.25 1.49
N PRO A 239 16.58 6.41 2.05
CA PRO A 239 16.42 7.10 3.31
C PRO A 239 17.44 6.53 4.31
N ALA A 240 18.25 7.39 4.95
CA ALA A 240 19.01 6.95 6.11
C ALA A 240 17.98 6.46 7.14
N GLY A 241 17.88 5.15 7.34
CA GLY A 241 16.70 4.52 7.91
C GLY A 241 16.16 3.31 7.11
N GLU A 242 17.02 2.45 6.54
CA GLU A 242 16.60 1.16 6.00
C GLU A 242 16.19 0.19 7.13
N PHE A 243 15.04 0.44 7.76
CA PHE A 243 14.43 -0.45 8.72
C PHE A 243 14.16 -1.82 8.05
N GLN A 244 15.11 -2.73 8.14
CA GLN A 244 14.99 -4.10 7.68
C GLN A 244 14.37 -4.93 8.80
N SER A 245 13.43 -5.81 8.46
CA SER A 245 12.81 -6.69 9.45
C SER A 245 13.88 -7.50 10.18
N ILE A 246 13.79 -7.58 11.50
CA ILE A 246 14.66 -8.39 12.34
C ILE A 246 14.22 -9.85 12.15
N PRO A 247 14.92 -10.67 11.34
CA PRO A 247 14.39 -11.96 10.88
C PRO A 247 14.30 -13.03 11.97
N THR A 248 14.90 -12.73 13.12
CA THR A 248 14.96 -13.60 14.28
C THR A 248 13.97 -13.16 15.37
N LEU A 249 13.05 -12.25 15.04
CA LEU A 249 11.96 -11.84 15.91
C LEU A 249 10.67 -12.52 15.43
N PHE A 250 10.04 -13.27 16.32
CA PHE A 250 8.90 -14.12 16.00
C PHE A 250 7.70 -13.78 16.87
N SER A 251 6.50 -13.84 16.29
CA SER A 251 5.23 -13.80 17.03
C SER A 251 5.01 -15.11 17.79
N THR A 252 4.09 -15.11 18.75
CA THR A 252 3.85 -16.31 19.56
C THR A 252 3.21 -17.42 18.73
N GLY A 253 3.63 -18.66 18.96
CA GLY A 253 3.06 -19.87 18.39
C GLY A 253 3.33 -20.08 16.91
N VAL A 254 4.49 -19.65 16.42
CA VAL A 254 4.93 -19.87 15.02
C VAL A 254 6.23 -20.67 14.92
N ASP A 255 6.45 -21.32 13.79
CA ASP A 255 7.72 -21.99 13.47
C ASP A 255 8.79 -21.01 12.92
N ASP A 256 9.97 -21.54 12.58
CA ASP A 256 11.07 -20.76 11.99
C ASP A 256 10.72 -20.12 10.64
N SER A 257 9.64 -20.55 10.01
CA SER A 257 9.11 -20.02 8.74
C SER A 257 7.92 -19.08 8.96
N HIS A 258 7.65 -18.67 10.21
CA HIS A 258 6.51 -17.83 10.61
C HIS A 258 5.12 -18.45 10.36
N ASN A 259 5.03 -19.77 10.21
CA ASN A 259 3.73 -20.45 10.10
C ASN A 259 3.19 -20.79 11.48
N ALA A 260 1.88 -20.60 11.67
CA ALA A 260 1.20 -20.98 12.91
C ALA A 260 1.36 -22.47 13.25
N LEU A 261 1.76 -22.75 14.49
CA LEU A 261 1.90 -24.08 15.03
C LEU A 261 0.55 -24.65 15.49
N SER A 262 0.44 -25.97 15.48
CA SER A 262 -0.75 -26.65 16.01
C SER A 262 -0.82 -26.56 17.55
N PRO A 263 -2.01 -26.48 18.15
CA PRO A 263 -2.17 -26.55 19.61
C PRO A 263 -1.50 -27.76 20.25
N GLY A 264 -0.86 -27.53 21.39
CA GLY A 264 -0.10 -28.53 22.16
C GLY A 264 1.36 -28.67 21.76
N VAL A 265 1.79 -28.04 20.65
CA VAL A 265 3.19 -28.02 20.23
C VAL A 265 3.97 -27.01 21.08
N PRO A 266 5.19 -27.32 21.55
CA PRO A 266 6.06 -26.34 22.19
C PRO A 266 6.50 -25.25 21.20
N ASP A 267 6.41 -24.00 21.62
CA ASP A 267 6.88 -22.83 20.88
C ASP A 267 8.42 -22.79 20.89
N PRO A 268 9.09 -22.78 19.72
CA PRO A 268 10.55 -22.78 19.65
C PRO A 268 11.19 -21.43 20.05
N HIS A 269 10.42 -20.35 20.04
CA HIS A 269 10.89 -18.97 20.19
C HIS A 269 10.58 -18.37 21.56
N TYR A 270 9.54 -18.86 22.24
CA TYR A 270 9.12 -18.37 23.55
C TYR A 270 9.38 -19.38 24.67
N LEU A 271 10.19 -18.95 25.64
CA LEU A 271 10.50 -19.73 26.84
C LEU A 271 9.71 -19.22 28.04
N LEU A 272 9.05 -20.13 28.75
CA LEU A 272 8.53 -19.92 30.09
C LEU A 272 9.68 -20.04 31.10
N THR A 273 10.04 -18.91 31.72
CA THR A 273 11.20 -18.76 32.63
C THR A 273 10.82 -18.67 34.11
N VAL A 274 9.59 -18.26 34.39
CA VAL A 274 8.97 -18.30 35.71
C VAL A 274 7.56 -18.87 35.50
N SER A 275 7.18 -19.85 36.31
CA SER A 275 5.88 -20.50 36.21
C SER A 275 5.37 -20.87 37.60
N ALA A 276 4.24 -20.31 38.01
CA ALA A 276 3.57 -20.71 39.23
C ALA A 276 2.93 -22.11 39.15
N GLN A 277 2.75 -22.63 37.93
CA GLN A 277 2.19 -23.96 37.66
C GLN A 277 3.13 -25.11 38.09
N SER A 278 4.42 -24.84 38.26
CA SER A 278 5.46 -25.83 38.51
C SER A 278 6.45 -25.33 39.57
N THR A 279 6.62 -26.07 40.68
CA THR A 279 7.57 -25.74 41.76
C THR A 279 8.55 -26.90 42.02
N PRO A 280 9.89 -26.65 42.02
CA PRO A 280 10.56 -25.38 41.73
C PRO A 280 10.28 -24.91 40.29
N PRO A 281 10.38 -23.58 40.01
CA PRO A 281 10.24 -23.09 38.65
C PRO A 281 11.17 -23.89 37.74
N PRO A 282 10.67 -24.43 36.62
CA PRO A 282 11.49 -25.24 35.74
C PRO A 282 12.65 -24.39 35.23
N PRO A 283 13.80 -25.00 34.88
CA PRO A 283 14.73 -24.33 33.97
C PRO A 283 13.92 -23.82 32.76
N PRO A 284 14.33 -22.75 32.08
CA PRO A 284 13.56 -22.21 30.95
C PRO A 284 13.10 -23.32 29.99
N ILE A 285 11.79 -23.51 29.88
CA ILE A 285 11.15 -24.48 28.98
C ILE A 285 10.38 -23.74 27.90
N ALA A 286 10.21 -24.34 26.73
CA ALA A 286 9.31 -23.81 25.72
C ALA A 286 7.90 -23.62 26.27
N ALA A 287 7.29 -22.48 25.98
CA ALA A 287 5.86 -22.26 26.21
C ALA A 287 5.05 -23.20 25.30
N THR A 288 3.86 -23.62 25.74
CA THR A 288 3.02 -24.51 24.92
C THR A 288 2.04 -23.68 24.12
N VAL A 289 1.89 -23.96 22.82
CA VAL A 289 0.85 -23.38 21.97
C VAL A 289 -0.51 -23.89 22.42
N ILE A 290 -1.46 -22.98 22.57
CA ILE A 290 -2.74 -23.24 23.23
C ILE A 290 -3.87 -23.35 22.22
N GLN A 291 -4.69 -24.39 22.40
CA GLN A 291 -6.00 -24.47 21.80
C GLN A 291 -6.86 -23.36 22.40
N ASN A 292 -7.29 -22.45 21.54
CA ASN A 292 -7.98 -21.23 21.95
C ASN A 292 -9.20 -21.49 22.83
N HIS A 293 -9.38 -20.67 23.88
CA HIS A 293 -10.63 -20.66 24.64
C HIS A 293 -11.73 -19.99 23.79
N PRO A 294 -12.99 -20.48 23.80
CA PRO A 294 -14.07 -19.91 22.99
C PRO A 294 -14.41 -18.42 23.18
N VAL A 295 -13.88 -17.76 24.22
CA VAL A 295 -14.17 -16.36 24.55
C VAL A 295 -12.95 -15.45 24.37
N TRP A 296 -11.81 -16.03 24.04
CA TRP A 296 -10.60 -15.29 23.72
C TRP A 296 -10.58 -14.96 22.24
N LEU A 297 -9.75 -13.97 21.91
CA LEU A 297 -9.30 -13.72 20.55
C LEU A 297 -8.87 -15.03 19.88
N ALA A 298 -9.31 -15.24 18.63
CA ALA A 298 -8.95 -16.45 17.91
C ALA A 298 -7.44 -16.49 17.59
N ASN A 299 -6.84 -17.67 17.70
CA ASN A 299 -5.58 -17.95 17.01
C ASN A 299 -5.77 -17.68 15.52
N ASP A 300 -4.75 -17.14 14.87
CA ASP A 300 -4.76 -16.87 13.43
C ASP A 300 -3.48 -17.40 12.77
N ALA A 301 -3.25 -17.04 11.51
CA ALA A 301 -2.09 -17.51 10.75
C ALA A 301 -0.76 -16.87 11.20
N LEU A 302 -0.81 -15.78 11.98
CA LEU A 302 0.33 -14.97 12.38
C LEU A 302 0.71 -15.15 13.84
N SER A 303 -0.22 -15.56 14.70
CA SER A 303 0.07 -15.92 16.08
C SER A 303 -0.96 -16.87 16.71
N SER A 304 -0.54 -17.49 17.81
CA SER A 304 -1.40 -18.26 18.69
C SER A 304 -1.13 -17.92 20.16
N TRP A 305 -2.13 -18.15 21.01
CA TRP A 305 -1.95 -18.12 22.46
C TRP A 305 -0.87 -19.11 22.89
N ILE A 306 0.03 -18.69 23.78
CA ILE A 306 1.01 -19.57 24.42
C ILE A 306 0.87 -19.52 25.93
N GLY A 307 1.18 -20.62 26.62
CA GLY A 307 1.14 -20.65 28.07
C GLY A 307 1.70 -21.94 28.69
N PRO A 308 1.51 -22.14 30.01
CA PRO A 308 2.09 -23.26 30.74
C PRO A 308 1.36 -24.59 30.50
N VAL A 309 0.13 -24.55 29.97
CA VAL A 309 -0.72 -25.72 29.74
C VAL A 309 -1.54 -25.52 28.48
N ASN A 310 -2.00 -26.61 27.90
CA ASN A 310 -2.98 -26.66 26.81
C ASN A 310 -4.04 -27.72 27.18
N PRO A 311 -5.36 -27.50 26.93
CA PRO A 311 -5.99 -26.39 26.21
C PRO A 311 -6.23 -25.13 27.04
N GLY A 312 -6.66 -24.05 26.38
CA GLY A 312 -6.95 -22.76 27.00
C GLY A 312 -8.13 -22.78 27.95
N ALA A 313 -8.87 -23.88 28.06
CA ALA A 313 -9.90 -24.09 29.09
C ALA A 313 -9.34 -24.67 30.41
N ALA A 314 -8.07 -25.09 30.45
CA ALA A 314 -7.48 -25.74 31.61
C ALA A 314 -6.94 -24.73 32.63
N ASN A 315 -7.53 -24.69 33.83
CA ASN A 315 -7.08 -23.80 34.90
C ASN A 315 -5.58 -23.95 35.21
N VAL A 316 -4.93 -22.82 35.45
CA VAL A 316 -3.52 -22.72 35.84
C VAL A 316 -3.39 -22.15 37.25
N ALA A 317 -2.27 -22.46 37.91
CA ALA A 317 -2.01 -22.02 39.27
C ALA A 317 -1.87 -20.49 39.32
N PRO A 318 -2.44 -19.82 40.34
CA PRO A 318 -2.28 -18.38 40.49
C PRO A 318 -0.83 -18.04 40.85
N GLY A 319 -0.24 -17.09 40.14
CA GLY A 319 1.09 -16.57 40.46
C GLY A 319 1.72 -15.78 39.33
N GLU A 320 3.06 -15.70 39.33
CA GLU A 320 3.83 -15.01 38.31
C GLU A 320 4.16 -15.96 37.17
N TYR A 321 4.02 -15.45 35.94
CA TYR A 321 4.46 -16.10 34.72
C TYR A 321 5.36 -15.14 33.96
N ARG A 322 6.51 -15.62 33.50
CA ARG A 322 7.45 -14.81 32.73
C ARG A 322 7.86 -15.54 31.49
N TYR A 323 7.61 -14.91 30.36
CA TYR A 323 7.97 -15.44 29.05
C TYR A 323 9.13 -14.65 28.49
N ARG A 324 10.01 -15.33 27.80
CA ARG A 324 11.19 -14.75 27.18
C ARG A 324 11.32 -15.22 25.75
N THR A 325 11.47 -14.26 24.84
CA THR A 325 11.92 -14.51 23.48
C THR A 325 13.27 -13.82 23.26
N SER A 326 13.96 -14.16 22.17
CA SER A 326 15.22 -13.55 21.81
C SER A 326 15.30 -13.32 20.32
N PHE A 327 15.93 -12.22 19.93
CA PHE A 327 16.18 -11.86 18.55
C PHE A 327 17.61 -11.32 18.41
N ASN A 328 18.12 -11.26 17.19
CA ASN A 328 19.50 -10.94 16.89
C ASN A 328 19.60 -9.75 15.93
N LEU A 329 20.33 -8.72 16.36
CA LEU A 329 20.65 -7.49 15.63
C LEU A 329 22.07 -7.51 15.05
N SER A 330 22.71 -8.68 14.88
CA SER A 330 23.98 -8.79 14.17
C SER A 330 23.82 -8.33 12.72
N GLY A 331 24.65 -7.37 12.31
CA GLY A 331 24.54 -6.72 11.01
C GLY A 331 23.58 -5.54 10.97
N PHE A 332 22.93 -5.22 12.09
CA PHE A 332 22.01 -4.10 12.27
C PHE A 332 22.58 -3.03 13.21
N ASP A 333 22.11 -1.78 13.07
CA ASP A 333 22.36 -0.67 13.99
C ASP A 333 21.34 -0.66 15.14
N PRO A 334 21.72 -1.04 16.36
CA PRO A 334 20.80 -1.09 17.50
C PRO A 334 20.21 0.28 17.86
N ALA A 335 20.88 1.39 17.52
CA ALA A 335 20.39 2.72 17.82
C ALA A 335 19.16 3.11 16.99
N THR A 336 18.94 2.43 15.87
CA THR A 336 17.80 2.62 14.98
C THR A 336 16.80 1.48 15.08
N ALA A 337 17.00 0.50 15.97
CA ALA A 337 16.06 -0.59 16.12
C ALA A 337 14.71 -0.12 16.72
N GLN A 338 13.62 -0.63 16.16
CA GLN A 338 12.26 -0.43 16.62
C GLN A 338 11.51 -1.75 16.62
N ILE A 339 10.81 -2.06 17.72
CA ILE A 339 9.88 -3.18 17.80
C ILE A 339 8.47 -2.63 17.98
N THR A 340 7.55 -3.09 17.14
CA THR A 340 6.12 -2.86 17.26
C THR A 340 5.45 -4.15 17.72
N LEU A 341 4.66 -4.09 18.79
CA LEU A 341 3.93 -5.24 19.30
C LEU A 341 2.47 -4.88 19.59
N SER A 342 1.58 -5.84 19.36
CA SER A 342 0.20 -5.81 19.84
C SER A 342 -0.09 -7.11 20.58
N VAL A 343 -0.79 -7.00 21.71
CA VAL A 343 -0.89 -8.08 22.69
C VAL A 343 -2.34 -8.33 23.06
N ALA A 344 -2.67 -9.60 23.28
CA ALA A 344 -3.83 -10.03 24.03
C ALA A 344 -3.34 -10.87 25.22
N ALA A 345 -3.91 -10.66 26.39
CA ALA A 345 -3.51 -11.34 27.62
C ALA A 345 -4.76 -11.66 28.45
N ASP A 346 -4.92 -12.94 28.83
CA ASP A 346 -5.92 -13.27 29.84
C ASP A 346 -5.39 -12.88 31.23
N ASN A 347 -6.25 -12.18 31.97
CA ASN A 347 -5.94 -11.23 33.03
C ASN A 347 -5.10 -10.01 32.60
N ARG A 348 -3.75 -10.06 32.65
CA ARG A 348 -2.93 -8.85 32.55
C ARG A 348 -1.47 -9.09 32.17
N LEU A 349 -1.00 -8.34 31.16
CA LEU A 349 0.41 -8.04 30.94
C LEU A 349 0.83 -6.84 31.80
N ASN A 350 1.90 -6.98 32.59
CA ASN A 350 2.36 -5.91 33.48
C ASN A 350 3.49 -5.07 32.91
N ASP A 351 4.42 -5.71 32.22
CA ASP A 351 5.55 -5.02 31.61
C ASP A 351 6.17 -5.87 30.50
N VAL A 352 6.76 -5.20 29.52
CA VAL A 352 7.67 -5.79 28.53
C VAL A 352 9.06 -5.21 28.78
N LEU A 353 10.07 -6.05 28.93
CA LEU A 353 11.44 -5.61 29.18
C LEU A 353 12.32 -5.98 28.00
N ILE A 354 13.12 -5.04 27.51
CA ILE A 354 14.19 -5.31 26.54
C ILE A 354 15.52 -5.32 27.29
N ASN A 355 16.22 -6.46 27.29
CA ASN A 355 17.49 -6.64 27.99
C ASN A 355 17.44 -6.25 29.49
N GLY A 356 16.29 -6.45 30.13
CA GLY A 356 16.04 -6.11 31.53
C GLY A 356 15.61 -4.65 31.78
N ALA A 357 15.54 -3.80 30.75
CA ALA A 357 15.02 -2.45 30.85
C ALA A 357 13.50 -2.44 30.62
N SER A 358 12.75 -1.85 31.56
CA SER A 358 11.30 -1.72 31.50
C SER A 358 10.82 -0.82 30.37
N SER A 359 9.77 -1.26 29.66
CA SER A 359 9.04 -0.45 28.68
C SER A 359 7.86 0.31 29.29
N GLY A 360 7.35 -0.14 30.43
CA GLY A 360 6.12 0.36 31.05
C GLY A 360 4.85 -0.07 30.32
N ILE A 361 4.97 -0.95 29.30
CA ILE A 361 3.82 -1.45 28.54
C ILE A 361 3.02 -2.40 29.42
N SER A 362 1.76 -2.05 29.70
CA SER A 362 0.83 -2.93 30.40
C SER A 362 -0.50 -3.00 29.67
N PHE A 363 -1.16 -4.15 29.71
CA PHE A 363 -2.39 -4.38 29.00
C PHE A 363 -3.31 -5.36 29.72
N VAL A 364 -4.62 -5.14 29.62
CA VAL A 364 -5.69 -6.00 30.15
C VAL A 364 -6.71 -6.22 29.04
N GLY A 365 -6.89 -7.46 28.61
CA GLY A 365 -7.89 -7.80 27.60
C GLY A 365 -7.54 -9.09 26.86
N PHE A 366 -8.52 -9.99 26.75
CA PHE A 366 -8.36 -11.27 26.06
C PHE A 366 -9.20 -11.40 24.79
N SER A 367 -10.18 -10.52 24.59
CA SER A 367 -11.14 -10.62 23.47
C SER A 367 -10.69 -9.90 22.19
N GLY A 368 -9.52 -9.26 22.21
CA GLY A 368 -8.97 -8.51 21.10
C GLY A 368 -7.55 -8.03 21.41
N PHE A 369 -6.78 -7.72 20.37
CA PHE A 369 -5.45 -7.12 20.52
C PHE A 369 -5.54 -5.70 21.08
N SER A 370 -4.49 -5.31 21.80
CA SER A 370 -4.20 -3.92 22.14
C SER A 370 -4.01 -3.06 20.89
N GLN A 371 -3.96 -1.73 21.06
CA GLN A 371 -3.30 -0.87 20.09
C GLN A 371 -1.80 -1.25 19.98
N ASN A 372 -1.16 -0.85 18.89
CA ASN A 372 0.27 -1.08 18.69
C ASN A 372 1.09 -0.30 19.73
N PHE A 373 1.94 -1.02 20.45
CA PHE A 373 3.01 -0.44 21.26
C PHE A 373 4.30 -0.42 20.46
N VAL A 374 5.12 0.61 20.66
CA VAL A 374 6.36 0.80 19.93
C VAL A 374 7.50 0.99 20.93
N ILE A 375 8.53 0.15 20.83
CA ILE A 375 9.74 0.20 21.65
C ILE A 375 10.91 0.60 20.74
N THR A 376 11.62 1.67 21.10
CA THR A 376 12.74 2.23 20.31
C THR A 376 14.03 2.33 21.12
N TYR A 377 14.13 1.62 22.25
CA TYR A 377 15.26 1.72 23.17
C TYR A 377 15.55 0.39 23.88
N GLY A 378 16.73 0.31 24.49
CA GLY A 378 17.18 -0.88 25.24
C GLY A 378 17.90 -1.93 24.38
N PHE A 379 18.00 -1.72 23.07
CA PHE A 379 18.66 -2.63 22.14
C PHE A 379 20.19 -2.57 22.23
N VAL A 380 20.82 -3.73 22.02
CA VAL A 380 22.28 -3.90 21.94
C VAL A 380 22.65 -4.63 20.64
N SER A 381 23.92 -4.55 20.24
CA SER A 381 24.40 -5.30 19.07
C SER A 381 24.37 -6.80 19.35
N GLY A 382 24.01 -7.60 18.35
CA GLY A 382 23.89 -9.05 18.49
C GLY A 382 22.60 -9.48 19.19
N THR A 383 22.67 -10.49 20.06
CA THR A 383 21.48 -11.10 20.68
C THR A 383 20.87 -10.20 21.75
N ASN A 384 19.58 -9.95 21.61
CA ASN A 384 18.72 -9.24 22.54
C ASN A 384 17.67 -10.20 23.10
N ALA A 385 17.27 -10.00 24.35
CA ALA A 385 16.20 -10.76 24.98
C ALA A 385 15.03 -9.84 25.33
N GLU A 386 13.84 -10.21 24.89
CA GLU A 386 12.59 -9.58 25.30
C GLU A 386 11.94 -10.45 26.38
N HIS A 387 11.59 -9.84 27.51
CA HIS A 387 10.92 -10.50 28.62
C HIS A 387 9.53 -9.88 28.80
N ALA A 388 8.47 -10.64 28.58
CA ALA A 388 7.14 -10.27 29.02
C ALA A 388 6.93 -10.73 30.47
N THR A 389 6.58 -9.80 31.37
CA THR A 389 6.25 -10.11 32.75
C THR A 389 4.74 -10.01 32.97
N GLU A 390 4.15 -11.12 33.43
CA GLU A 390 2.73 -11.21 33.77
C GLU A 390 2.57 -11.52 35.26
N SER A 391 1.68 -10.78 35.94
CA SER A 391 1.44 -10.94 37.37
C SER A 391 0.05 -10.43 37.83
N ARG A 392 -0.61 -11.31 38.61
CA ARG A 392 -1.76 -11.20 39.53
C ARG A 392 -3.15 -10.71 39.04
N SER A 393 -4.10 -11.66 39.05
CA SER A 393 -5.34 -11.57 39.87
C SER A 393 -5.85 -12.97 40.29
N ARG A 394 -6.89 -13.06 41.15
CA ARG A 394 -7.16 -14.17 42.09
C ARG A 394 -7.65 -15.51 41.51
N HIS A 395 -8.01 -15.62 40.24
CA HIS A 395 -8.45 -16.87 39.59
C HIS A 395 -8.38 -16.65 38.07
N GLY A 396 -7.77 -17.55 37.29
CA GLY A 396 -7.79 -17.42 35.83
C GLY A 396 -6.62 -18.06 35.08
N LEU A 397 -6.81 -18.18 33.77
CA LEU A 397 -5.90 -18.71 32.75
C LEU A 397 -4.85 -17.64 32.40
N PHE A 398 -3.56 -18.01 32.22
CA PHE A 398 -2.46 -17.06 31.95
C PHE A 398 -1.69 -17.32 30.65
N PRO A 399 -2.35 -17.30 29.49
CA PRO A 399 -1.65 -17.19 28.23
C PRO A 399 -1.64 -15.75 27.70
N HIS A 400 -0.77 -15.51 26.74
CA HIS A 400 -0.83 -14.34 25.86
C HIS A 400 -0.67 -14.74 24.41
N GLN A 401 -1.19 -13.86 23.55
CA GLN A 401 -1.01 -13.90 22.11
C GLN A 401 -0.39 -12.57 21.70
N VAL A 402 0.75 -12.60 21.01
CA VAL A 402 1.49 -11.40 20.61
C VAL A 402 1.76 -11.42 19.12
N HIS A 403 1.32 -10.35 18.44
CA HIS A 403 1.89 -9.97 17.15
C HIS A 403 3.06 -9.05 17.41
N VAL A 404 4.24 -9.46 16.95
CA VAL A 404 5.44 -8.65 17.01
C VAL A 404 6.07 -8.52 15.63
N HIS A 405 6.45 -7.29 15.31
CA HIS A 405 7.26 -6.95 14.14
C HIS A 405 8.38 -6.03 14.61
N GLY A 406 9.58 -6.21 14.08
CA GLY A 406 10.72 -5.42 14.48
C GLY A 406 11.58 -5.11 13.29
N GLN A 407 12.18 -3.93 13.30
CA GLN A 407 12.88 -3.38 12.16
C GLN A 407 14.07 -2.53 12.62
N SER A 408 15.18 -2.53 11.87
CA SER A 408 16.40 -1.80 12.21
C SER A 408 17.26 -1.58 10.97
N ASP A 409 18.11 -0.55 10.95
CA ASP A 409 19.03 -0.31 9.83
C ASP A 409 20.10 -1.38 9.75
N ARG A 410 20.49 -1.82 8.56
CA ARG A 410 21.75 -2.57 8.40
C ARG A 410 22.94 -1.64 8.28
N TYR A 411 24.09 -2.08 8.77
CA TYR A 411 25.36 -1.43 8.44
C TYR A 411 25.57 -1.50 6.92
N ALA A 412 25.70 -0.35 6.25
CA ALA A 412 25.84 -0.29 4.81
C ALA A 412 27.08 -1.07 4.32
N ALA A 413 26.88 -2.01 3.39
CA ALA A 413 27.99 -2.52 2.59
C ALA A 413 28.35 -1.45 1.54
N HIS A 414 29.52 -0.83 1.67
CA HIS A 414 30.04 0.09 0.66
C HIS A 414 30.29 -0.64 -0.66
N ALA A 415 29.47 -0.39 -1.68
CA ALA A 415 29.82 -0.60 -3.08
C ALA A 415 30.30 0.73 -3.68
N PRO A 416 31.40 0.76 -4.43
CA PRO A 416 31.95 2.00 -4.99
C PRO A 416 31.01 2.59 -6.04
N SER A 417 30.82 3.92 -5.96
CA SER A 417 30.00 4.74 -6.85
C SER A 417 30.42 4.62 -8.32
N ALA A 418 29.48 4.28 -9.21
CA ALA A 418 29.59 4.54 -10.64
C ALA A 418 28.81 5.82 -10.96
N GLY A 419 29.52 6.84 -11.47
CA GLY A 419 28.95 8.14 -11.85
C GLY A 419 28.17 8.09 -13.16
N CYS A 420 27.18 8.98 -13.26
CA CYS A 420 26.50 9.32 -14.51
C CYS A 420 27.41 10.06 -15.49
#